data_AF-A0A7V8W8C2-F1
#
_entry.id   AF-A0A7V8W8C2-F1
#
_cell.length_a   1.000
_cell.length_b   1.000
_cell.length_c   1.000
_cell.angle_alpha   90.00
_cell.angle_beta   90.00
_cell.angle_gamma   90.00
#
_symmetry.space_group_name_H-M   'P 1'
#
loop_
_entity.id
_entity.type
_entity.pdbx_description
1 polymer ?
#
loop_
_entity_poly.entity_id
_entity_poly.type
_entity_poly.pdbx_seq_one_letter_code
_entity_poly.pdbx_strand_id
1 'polypeptide(L)'
;MAYQVPCHLRDQNIGFKSKDLMELTGAKVDVIERCSGHDGTWSAKTEYFNLSMGIARKAVREVMSIPADLVASDCPLAGLQLDQAGAAAYAVAGARFIPSKLFVTPKGCPNESPEMTPLAKGDLLPYEVYERSRDSFRKRIIELKQRRRLSVGDKVTLVFENRDTIQFQIQEMIRAERIVDPDKVQGELDVYNALLPGDGELSATLFIEITDSDQIERDLDAFQGIDRGQTVAMLAGSSAVYGQFESGHSKEDKISAVHCVRFCPSPEWIREVAQEGAAVSIRIDHSAYQREAKVSDEMRQEWLADLRL
;
A
#
# COMPACT_ATOMS: atom_id res chain seq x y z
N MET A 1 16.64 21.91 -14.68
CA MET A 1 15.57 20.91 -14.48
C MET A 1 14.96 21.10 -13.12
N ALA A 2 13.64 21.06 -13.01
CA ALA A 2 12.89 21.07 -11.77
C ALA A 2 12.53 19.63 -11.42
N TYR A 3 13.12 19.07 -10.37
CA TYR A 3 12.94 17.67 -10.02
C TYR A 3 12.14 17.54 -8.73
N GLN A 4 10.92 17.03 -8.82
CA GLN A 4 10.08 16.73 -7.68
C GLN A 4 10.41 15.36 -7.12
N VAL A 5 10.73 15.32 -5.84
CA VAL A 5 11.09 14.06 -5.16
C VAL A 5 9.82 13.44 -4.58
N PRO A 6 9.43 12.23 -5.01
CA PRO A 6 8.28 11.54 -4.45
C PRO A 6 8.40 11.38 -2.94
N CYS A 7 7.27 11.48 -2.23
CA CYS A 7 7.23 11.29 -0.77
C CYS A 7 7.83 9.94 -0.38
N HIS A 8 7.45 8.86 -1.07
CA HIS A 8 7.94 7.51 -0.77
C HIS A 8 9.46 7.34 -0.91
N LEU A 9 10.14 8.09 -1.80
CA LEU A 9 11.62 8.01 -1.89
C LEU A 9 12.30 8.73 -0.73
N ARG A 10 11.68 9.80 -0.23
CA ARG A 10 12.13 10.50 0.96
C ARG A 10 11.91 9.64 2.21
N ASP A 11 10.75 9.00 2.29
CA ASP A 11 10.37 8.13 3.43
C ASP A 11 11.24 6.87 3.51
N GLN A 12 11.69 6.35 2.37
CA GLN A 12 12.63 5.24 2.29
C GLN A 12 14.08 5.65 2.54
N ASN A 13 14.37 6.94 2.76
CA ASN A 13 15.69 7.51 2.99
C ASN A 13 16.72 7.09 1.91
N ILE A 14 16.25 6.99 0.66
CA ILE A 14 17.08 6.59 -0.49
C ILE A 14 18.04 7.73 -0.90
N GLY A 15 17.76 8.95 -0.44
CA GLY A 15 18.48 10.17 -0.83
C GLY A 15 18.10 10.60 -2.25
N PHE A 16 18.81 11.58 -2.80
CA PHE A 16 18.51 12.16 -4.11
C PHE A 16 19.28 11.46 -5.25
N LYS A 17 19.28 10.12 -5.28
CA LYS A 17 20.07 9.37 -6.28
C LYS A 17 19.72 9.73 -7.72
N SER A 18 18.45 9.98 -8.01
CA SER A 18 18.02 10.43 -9.34
C SER A 18 18.51 11.83 -9.68
N LYS A 19 18.60 12.74 -8.70
CA LYS A 19 19.27 14.04 -8.89
C LYS A 19 20.73 13.83 -9.25
N ASP A 20 21.45 13.01 -8.49
CA ASP A 20 22.87 12.76 -8.73
C ASP A 20 23.09 12.18 -10.13
N LEU A 21 22.24 11.23 -10.56
CA LEU A 21 22.27 10.67 -11.91
C LEU A 21 21.98 11.73 -13.00
N MET A 22 20.99 12.59 -12.79
CA MET A 22 20.68 13.66 -13.74
C MET A 22 21.81 14.69 -13.81
N GLU A 23 22.46 15.04 -12.70
CA GLU A 23 23.60 15.96 -12.70
C GLU A 23 24.83 15.41 -13.44
N LEU A 24 25.03 14.09 -13.47
CA LEU A 24 26.08 13.46 -14.29
C LEU A 24 25.89 13.69 -15.80
N THR A 25 24.68 14.00 -16.26
CA THR A 25 24.43 14.37 -17.66
C THR A 25 24.85 15.80 -18.00
N GLY A 26 25.29 16.58 -17.00
CA GLY A 26 25.56 18.01 -17.11
C GLY A 26 24.32 18.89 -16.87
N ALA A 27 23.17 18.29 -16.54
CA ALA A 27 21.97 19.03 -16.19
C ALA A 27 22.11 19.72 -14.82
N LYS A 28 21.66 20.97 -14.71
CA LYS A 28 21.44 21.62 -13.42
C LYS A 28 20.08 21.17 -12.86
N VAL A 29 20.06 20.60 -11.65
CA VAL A 29 18.85 20.04 -11.04
C VAL A 29 18.50 20.80 -9.77
N ASP A 30 17.34 21.43 -9.76
CA ASP A 30 16.74 22.06 -8.59
C ASP A 30 15.69 21.11 -7.99
N VAL A 31 15.88 20.74 -6.73
CA VAL A 31 15.08 19.73 -6.04
C VAL A 31 13.85 20.35 -5.38
N ILE A 32 12.69 19.72 -5.57
CA ILE A 32 11.41 20.15 -5.04
C ILE A 32 10.89 19.08 -4.10
N GLU A 33 10.92 19.40 -2.82
CA GLU A 33 10.54 18.50 -1.73
C GLU A 33 9.09 18.72 -1.29
N ARG A 34 8.18 18.82 -2.27
CA ARG A 34 6.75 19.00 -2.05
C ARG A 34 5.96 17.80 -2.50
N CYS A 35 4.93 17.47 -1.72
CA CYS A 35 3.97 16.44 -2.07
C CYS A 35 3.24 16.84 -3.36
N SER A 36 3.19 15.91 -4.32
CA SER A 36 2.38 16.07 -5.53
C SER A 36 0.89 16.01 -5.23
N GLY A 37 0.50 15.50 -4.06
CA GLY A 37 -0.90 15.27 -3.69
C GLY A 37 -1.52 14.06 -4.37
N HIS A 38 -0.72 13.20 -4.99
CA HIS A 38 -1.21 12.04 -5.74
C HIS A 38 -1.73 10.92 -4.81
N ASP A 39 -0.94 10.57 -3.80
CA ASP A 39 -1.26 9.58 -2.75
C ASP A 39 -2.00 8.32 -3.26
N GLY A 40 -1.31 7.52 -4.07
CA GLY A 40 -1.88 6.29 -4.64
C GLY A 40 -3.16 6.55 -5.47
N THR A 41 -4.23 5.81 -5.22
CA THR A 41 -5.49 6.03 -5.95
C THR A 41 -6.31 7.19 -5.40
N TRP A 42 -5.91 7.80 -4.28
CA TRP A 42 -6.68 8.82 -3.59
C TRP A 42 -6.95 10.03 -4.48
N SER A 43 -5.93 10.55 -5.16
CA SER A 43 -6.13 11.70 -6.06
C SER A 43 -7.02 11.39 -7.26
N ALA A 44 -7.14 10.11 -7.65
CA ALA A 44 -7.94 9.67 -8.78
C ALA A 44 -9.44 9.52 -8.45
N LYS A 45 -9.83 9.53 -7.16
CA LYS A 45 -11.23 9.48 -6.73
C LYS A 45 -11.90 10.83 -6.94
N THR A 46 -13.10 10.85 -7.52
CA THR A 46 -13.86 12.10 -7.78
C THR A 46 -14.08 12.93 -6.52
N GLU A 47 -14.23 12.28 -5.38
CA GLU A 47 -14.47 12.90 -4.06
C GLU A 47 -13.26 13.68 -3.55
N TYR A 48 -12.05 13.21 -3.88
CA TYR A 48 -10.79 13.79 -3.39
C TYR A 48 -9.99 14.51 -4.46
N PHE A 49 -10.36 14.39 -5.74
CA PHE A 49 -9.67 15.00 -6.86
C PHE A 49 -9.43 16.50 -6.63
N ASN A 50 -10.44 17.27 -6.26
CA ASN A 50 -10.28 18.72 -6.02
C ASN A 50 -9.35 19.03 -4.84
N LEU A 51 -9.37 18.21 -3.79
CA LEU A 51 -8.50 18.37 -2.64
C LEU A 51 -7.05 18.03 -2.99
N SER A 52 -6.85 16.95 -3.74
CA SER A 52 -5.56 16.51 -4.28
C SER A 52 -4.93 17.57 -5.18
N MET A 53 -5.73 18.25 -6.03
CA MET A 53 -5.30 19.39 -6.84
C MET A 53 -4.90 20.57 -5.94
N GLY A 54 -5.61 20.80 -4.85
CA GLY A 54 -5.26 21.81 -3.84
C GLY A 54 -3.91 21.57 -3.18
N ILE A 55 -3.56 20.31 -2.93
CA ILE A 55 -2.25 19.89 -2.38
C ILE A 55 -1.17 20.07 -3.45
N ALA A 56 -1.42 19.56 -4.66
CA ALA A 56 -0.52 19.63 -5.80
C ALA A 56 -0.08 21.07 -6.12
N ARG A 57 -0.98 22.06 -5.97
CA ARG A 57 -0.69 23.49 -6.22
C ARG A 57 0.55 24.01 -5.47
N LYS A 58 0.89 23.45 -4.30
CA LYS A 58 2.08 23.86 -3.57
C LYS A 58 3.36 23.44 -4.30
N ALA A 59 3.40 22.19 -4.75
CA ALA A 59 4.49 21.68 -5.57
C ALA A 59 4.54 22.41 -6.92
N VAL A 60 3.40 22.59 -7.59
CA VAL A 60 3.31 23.33 -8.86
C VAL A 60 3.85 24.75 -8.74
N ARG A 61 3.53 25.47 -7.66
CA ARG A 61 4.04 26.83 -7.46
C ARG A 61 5.56 26.86 -7.31
N GLU A 62 6.12 25.87 -6.63
CA GLU A 62 7.56 25.75 -6.44
C GLU A 62 8.26 25.35 -7.75
N VAL A 63 7.69 24.40 -8.50
CA VAL A 63 8.11 24.05 -9.87
C VAL A 63 8.17 25.29 -10.75
N MET A 64 7.08 26.06 -10.78
CA MET A 64 6.96 27.26 -11.63
C MET A 64 7.84 28.43 -11.19
N SER A 65 8.37 28.41 -9.96
CA SER A 65 9.31 29.41 -9.47
C SER A 65 10.75 29.15 -9.92
N ILE A 66 11.03 27.93 -10.40
CA ILE A 66 12.34 27.52 -10.88
C ILE A 66 12.38 27.73 -12.41
N PRO A 67 13.37 28.47 -12.94
CA PRO A 67 13.59 28.56 -14.38
C PRO A 67 14.18 27.23 -14.88
N ALA A 68 13.31 26.28 -15.21
CA ALA A 68 13.68 24.94 -15.68
C ALA A 68 13.04 24.61 -17.03
N ASP A 69 13.84 24.01 -17.91
CA ASP A 69 13.38 23.54 -19.23
C ASP A 69 12.56 22.24 -19.15
N LEU A 70 12.72 21.47 -18.07
CA LEU A 70 12.06 20.18 -17.85
C LEU A 70 11.67 20.00 -16.38
N VAL A 71 10.51 19.40 -16.16
CA VAL A 71 10.04 18.92 -14.86
C VAL A 71 10.15 17.40 -14.81
N ALA A 72 10.75 16.85 -13.76
CA ALA A 72 10.96 15.41 -13.60
C ALA A 72 10.48 14.93 -12.23
N SER A 73 10.04 13.67 -12.13
CA SER A 73 9.75 12.99 -10.87
C SER A 73 10.00 11.49 -11.05
N ASP A 74 10.52 10.82 -10.02
CA ASP A 74 10.71 9.37 -10.04
C ASP A 74 9.39 8.60 -9.84
N CYS A 75 8.31 9.30 -9.51
CA CYS A 75 6.98 8.72 -9.42
C CYS A 75 6.20 9.18 -10.65
N PRO A 76 5.89 8.27 -11.60
CA PRO A 76 5.11 8.60 -12.79
C PRO A 76 3.77 9.26 -12.44
N LEU A 77 3.17 8.81 -11.35
CA LEU A 77 1.89 9.32 -10.88
C LEU A 77 2.00 10.71 -10.24
N ALA A 78 3.10 11.00 -9.55
CA ALA A 78 3.40 12.35 -9.09
C ALA A 78 3.61 13.29 -10.29
N GLY A 79 4.30 12.83 -11.34
CA GLY A 79 4.43 13.54 -12.61
C GLY A 79 3.07 13.87 -13.23
N LEU A 80 2.19 12.87 -13.39
CA LEU A 80 0.83 13.06 -13.91
C LEU A 80 0.00 14.03 -13.08
N GLN A 81 0.06 13.90 -11.75
CA GLN A 81 -0.67 14.77 -10.83
C GLN A 81 -0.18 16.23 -10.91
N LEU A 82 1.13 16.46 -11.03
CA LEU A 82 1.71 17.78 -11.20
C LEU A 82 1.30 18.40 -12.54
N ASP A 83 1.31 17.61 -13.61
CA ASP A 83 0.84 18.03 -14.94
C ASP A 83 -0.65 18.43 -14.89
N GLN A 84 -1.50 17.57 -14.32
CA GLN A 84 -2.93 17.85 -14.12
C GLN A 84 -3.18 19.11 -13.28
N ALA A 85 -2.32 19.37 -12.28
CA ALA A 85 -2.41 20.54 -11.41
C ALA A 85 -1.80 21.82 -12.01
N GLY A 86 -1.25 21.75 -13.23
CA GLY A 86 -0.81 22.90 -14.01
C GLY A 86 0.70 23.16 -14.01
N ALA A 87 1.54 22.16 -13.69
CA ALA A 87 3.02 22.25 -13.80
C ALA A 87 3.55 22.10 -15.23
N ALA A 88 2.70 22.21 -16.26
CA ALA A 88 2.99 21.77 -17.62
C ALA A 88 4.30 22.35 -18.22
N ALA A 89 5.26 21.45 -18.43
CA ALA A 89 6.26 21.50 -19.49
C ALA A 89 6.27 20.10 -20.14
N TYR A 90 5.98 20.02 -21.46
CA TYR A 90 5.86 18.79 -22.28
C TYR A 90 7.02 17.78 -22.05
N ALA A 91 6.89 16.43 -22.10
CA ALA A 91 5.92 15.46 -22.67
C ALA A 91 5.90 14.17 -21.80
N VAL A 92 4.87 13.30 -21.72
CA VAL A 92 4.30 12.42 -22.78
C VAL A 92 2.78 12.22 -22.59
N ALA A 93 2.12 11.94 -23.71
CA ALA A 93 0.70 12.03 -24.04
C ALA A 93 -0.32 11.18 -23.24
N GLY A 94 -1.41 11.83 -22.83
CA GLY A 94 -2.73 11.61 -23.45
C GLY A 94 -3.67 10.57 -22.83
N ALA A 95 -4.65 11.03 -22.05
CA ALA A 95 -5.98 10.42 -21.99
C ALA A 95 -7.03 11.47 -21.53
N ARG A 96 -8.06 11.70 -22.35
CA ARG A 96 -9.21 12.57 -22.04
C ARG A 96 -10.20 11.81 -21.14
N PHE A 97 -10.70 12.48 -20.11
CA PHE A 97 -11.68 11.97 -19.15
C PHE A 97 -13.11 12.06 -19.73
N ILE A 98 -13.84 10.94 -19.74
CA ILE A 98 -15.30 10.88 -19.98
C ILE A 98 -15.94 10.39 -18.67
N PRO A 99 -16.99 11.04 -18.13
CA PRO A 99 -17.60 10.60 -16.89
C PRO A 99 -18.71 9.59 -17.16
N SER A 100 -18.71 8.46 -16.46
CA SER A 100 -19.92 7.65 -16.31
C SER A 100 -20.06 7.11 -14.90
N LYS A 101 -21.19 7.48 -14.30
CA LYS A 101 -21.79 6.90 -13.11
C LYS A 101 -21.92 5.38 -13.28
N LEU A 102 -21.49 4.60 -12.29
CA LEU A 102 -22.16 3.36 -11.92
C LEU A 102 -21.78 2.97 -10.49
N PHE A 103 -22.70 3.24 -9.57
CA PHE A 103 -22.74 2.61 -8.26
C PHE A 103 -23.24 1.17 -8.45
N VAL A 104 -22.44 0.19 -8.04
CA VAL A 104 -22.94 -1.11 -7.60
C VAL A 104 -22.17 -1.48 -6.34
N THR A 105 -22.90 -1.63 -5.23
CA THR A 105 -22.39 -2.19 -3.98
C THR A 105 -22.14 -3.69 -4.17
N PRO A 106 -20.95 -4.22 -3.84
CA PRO A 106 -20.77 -5.67 -3.77
C PRO A 106 -21.59 -6.22 -2.59
N LYS A 107 -22.27 -7.35 -2.81
CA LYS A 107 -22.91 -8.11 -1.74
C LYS A 107 -21.81 -8.66 -0.82
N GLY A 108 -21.74 -8.13 0.40
CA GLY A 108 -20.85 -8.60 1.47
C GLY A 108 -21.17 -10.02 1.94
N CYS A 109 -20.19 -10.65 2.59
CA CYS A 109 -20.34 -11.94 3.26
C CYS A 109 -21.51 -11.93 4.27
N PRO A 110 -22.18 -13.08 4.47
CA PRO A 110 -23.28 -13.20 5.42
C PRO A 110 -22.73 -13.36 6.85
N ASN A 111 -22.28 -12.25 7.44
CA ASN A 111 -22.30 -12.02 8.88
C ASN A 111 -21.80 -10.60 9.16
N GLU A 112 -22.73 -9.69 9.46
CA GLU A 112 -22.44 -8.41 10.11
C GLU A 112 -22.02 -8.72 11.56
N SER A 113 -20.76 -9.10 11.76
CA SER A 113 -20.13 -9.13 13.08
C SER A 113 -19.28 -7.86 13.24
N PRO A 114 -19.26 -7.22 14.42
CA PRO A 114 -18.59 -5.94 14.59
C PRO A 114 -17.09 -6.10 14.34
N GLU A 115 -16.53 -5.18 13.55
CA GLU A 115 -15.11 -5.10 13.21
C GLU A 115 -14.25 -5.06 14.50
N MET A 116 -13.04 -5.65 14.46
CA MET A 116 -11.99 -5.40 15.46
C MET A 116 -11.94 -3.91 15.80
N THR A 117 -11.75 -3.56 17.07
CA THR A 117 -11.73 -2.15 17.51
C THR A 117 -10.76 -1.33 16.64
N PRO A 118 -11.27 -0.42 15.78
CA PRO A 118 -10.43 0.38 14.91
C PRO A 118 -9.44 1.20 15.73
N LEU A 119 -8.29 1.54 15.13
CA LEU A 119 -7.40 2.51 15.75
C LEU A 119 -8.12 3.85 15.85
N ALA A 120 -8.09 4.43 17.05
CA ALA A 120 -8.59 5.76 17.34
C ALA A 120 -7.42 6.71 17.62
N LYS A 121 -7.70 8.02 17.65
CA LYS A 121 -6.71 9.04 17.98
C LYS A 121 -5.98 8.78 19.31
N GLY A 122 -6.68 8.21 20.30
CA GLY A 122 -6.11 7.86 21.61
C GLY A 122 -5.06 6.76 21.56
N ASP A 123 -5.03 5.99 20.47
CA ASP A 123 -4.04 4.94 20.24
C ASP A 123 -2.77 5.47 19.60
N LEU A 124 -2.78 6.68 19.05
CA LEU A 124 -1.61 7.28 18.45
C LEU A 124 -0.78 8.00 19.52
N LEU A 125 0.55 7.85 19.45
CA LEU A 125 1.41 8.59 20.35
C LEU A 125 1.47 10.07 19.88
N PRO A 126 1.49 11.03 20.81
CA PRO A 126 1.76 12.42 20.45
C PRO A 126 3.09 12.53 19.72
N TYR A 127 3.19 13.44 18.72
CA TYR A 127 4.33 13.57 17.84
C TYR A 127 5.69 13.56 18.57
N GLU A 128 5.84 14.37 19.63
CA GLU A 128 7.09 14.45 20.41
C GLU A 128 7.41 13.15 21.17
N VAL A 129 6.38 12.43 21.61
CA VAL A 129 6.52 11.13 22.28
C VAL A 129 6.92 10.07 21.27
N TYR A 130 6.30 10.09 20.09
CA TYR A 130 6.64 9.19 19.00
C TYR A 130 8.10 9.40 18.54
N GLU A 131 8.52 10.63 18.26
CA GLU A 131 9.90 10.95 17.83
C GLU A 131 10.95 10.41 18.81
N ARG A 132 10.73 10.55 20.13
CA ARG A 132 11.66 10.04 21.15
C ARG A 132 11.73 8.51 21.22
N SER A 133 10.65 7.82 20.89
CA SER A 133 10.51 6.37 20.99
C SER A 133 10.56 5.66 19.64
N ARG A 134 10.71 6.41 18.54
CA ARG A 134 10.60 5.91 17.17
C ARG A 134 11.57 4.77 16.88
N ASP A 135 12.82 4.90 17.32
CA ASP A 135 13.83 3.88 17.02
C ASP A 135 13.56 2.55 17.72
N SER A 136 13.08 2.58 18.97
CA SER A 136 12.70 1.35 19.67
C SER A 136 11.42 0.75 19.10
N PHE A 137 10.44 1.60 18.76
CA PHE A 137 9.19 1.18 18.15
C PHE A 137 9.43 0.57 16.76
N ARG A 138 10.25 1.21 15.91
CA ARG A 138 10.64 0.70 14.58
C ARG A 138 11.34 -0.66 14.67
N LYS A 139 12.29 -0.83 15.60
CA LYS A 139 12.98 -2.12 15.81
C LYS A 139 11.97 -3.23 16.12
N ARG A 140 11.05 -2.96 17.06
CA ARG A 140 9.98 -3.90 17.42
C ARG A 140 9.09 -4.26 16.23
N ILE A 141 8.73 -3.28 15.40
CA ILE A 141 7.88 -3.52 14.22
C ILE A 141 8.63 -4.31 13.13
N ILE A 142 9.93 -4.10 12.96
CA ILE A 142 10.75 -4.90 12.03
C ILE A 142 10.75 -6.36 12.48
N GLU A 143 11.01 -6.63 13.75
CA GLU A 143 11.01 -7.99 14.31
C GLU A 143 9.62 -8.65 14.21
N LEU A 144 8.55 -7.87 14.44
CA LEU A 144 7.17 -8.32 14.26
C LEU A 144 6.88 -8.68 12.80
N LYS A 145 7.21 -7.79 11.85
CA LYS A 145 6.99 -8.03 10.42
C LYS A 145 7.81 -9.21 9.90
N GLN A 146 8.98 -9.49 10.45
CA GLN A 146 9.76 -10.69 10.09
C GLN A 146 8.98 -11.99 10.35
N ARG A 147 8.23 -12.07 11.45
CA ARG A 147 7.42 -13.25 11.79
C ARG A 147 6.09 -13.31 11.03
N ARG A 148 5.72 -12.24 10.32
CA ARG A 148 4.45 -12.05 9.62
C ARG A 148 4.61 -11.89 8.10
N ARG A 149 5.84 -12.00 7.59
CA ARG A 149 6.17 -11.87 6.17
C ARG A 149 6.45 -13.23 5.57
N LEU A 150 5.76 -13.56 4.49
CA LEU A 150 5.94 -14.81 3.74
C LEU A 150 6.17 -14.50 2.26
N SER A 151 7.30 -14.91 1.73
CA SER A 151 7.53 -14.94 0.28
C SER A 151 6.93 -16.22 -0.31
N VAL A 152 6.07 -16.06 -1.31
CA VAL A 152 5.43 -17.15 -2.04
C VAL A 152 6.04 -17.22 -3.43
N GLY A 153 7.13 -17.98 -3.54
CA GLY A 153 7.99 -17.98 -4.73
C GLY A 153 8.94 -16.79 -4.78
N ASP A 154 9.25 -16.34 -6.00
CA ASP A 154 10.28 -15.34 -6.31
C ASP A 154 9.74 -13.92 -6.57
N LYS A 155 8.43 -13.78 -6.83
CA LYS A 155 7.83 -12.50 -7.22
C LYS A 155 6.72 -12.01 -6.30
N VAL A 156 6.30 -12.79 -5.31
CA VAL A 156 5.18 -12.39 -4.44
C VAL A 156 5.56 -12.54 -2.97
N THR A 157 5.25 -11.51 -2.19
CA THR A 157 5.40 -11.53 -0.73
C THR A 157 4.12 -11.04 -0.08
N LEU A 158 3.61 -11.77 0.91
CA LEU A 158 2.53 -11.33 1.79
C LEU A 158 3.10 -10.85 3.13
N VAL A 159 2.55 -9.76 3.65
CA VAL A 159 2.79 -9.30 5.03
C VAL A 159 1.45 -9.25 5.75
N PHE A 160 1.27 -10.11 6.74
CA PHE A 160 0.06 -10.14 7.55
C PHE A 160 0.05 -8.97 8.51
N GLU A 161 -0.99 -8.14 8.38
CA GLU A 161 -1.10 -6.90 9.14
C GLU A 161 -1.84 -7.15 10.45
N ASN A 162 -1.47 -6.40 11.48
CA ASN A 162 -2.20 -6.35 12.73
C ASN A 162 -2.25 -4.91 13.25
N ARG A 163 -2.84 -4.76 14.42
CA ARG A 163 -3.00 -3.45 15.04
C ARG A 163 -1.68 -2.68 15.21
N ASP A 164 -0.60 -3.35 15.60
CA ASP A 164 0.71 -2.72 15.81
C ASP A 164 1.36 -2.30 14.48
N THR A 165 1.27 -3.13 13.43
CA THR A 165 1.84 -2.80 12.12
C THR A 165 1.10 -1.65 11.46
N ILE A 166 -0.22 -1.60 11.58
CA ILE A 166 -1.05 -0.50 11.06
C ILE A 166 -0.85 0.78 11.88
N GLN A 167 -0.81 0.70 13.22
CA GLN A 167 -0.49 1.85 14.07
C GLN A 167 0.86 2.46 13.70
N PHE A 168 1.87 1.62 13.42
CA PHE A 168 3.17 2.09 12.96
C PHE A 168 3.09 2.82 11.62
N GLN A 169 2.35 2.29 10.65
CA GLN A 169 2.18 2.93 9.35
C GLN A 169 1.51 4.30 9.49
N ILE A 170 0.42 4.39 10.25
CA ILE A 170 -0.27 5.67 10.51
C ILE A 170 0.67 6.68 11.17
N GLN A 171 1.43 6.26 12.19
CA GLN A 171 2.35 7.18 12.87
C GLN A 171 3.52 7.60 11.99
N GLU A 172 4.05 6.72 11.14
CA GLU A 172 5.07 7.10 10.16
C GLU A 172 4.52 8.10 9.12
N MET A 173 3.27 7.93 8.66
CA MET A 173 2.61 8.87 7.75
C MET A 173 2.41 10.25 8.41
N ILE A 174 1.78 10.27 9.58
CA ILE A 174 1.58 11.50 10.37
C ILE A 174 2.91 12.22 10.61
N ARG A 175 3.97 11.46 10.92
CA ARG A 175 5.29 12.01 11.18
C ARG A 175 5.95 12.58 9.93
N ALA A 176 5.99 11.80 8.85
CA ALA A 176 6.62 12.18 7.58
C ALA A 176 5.97 13.42 6.98
N GLU A 177 4.63 13.48 7.05
CA GLU A 177 3.85 14.59 6.50
C GLU A 177 3.59 15.73 7.50
N ARG A 178 4.04 15.58 8.76
CA ARG A 178 3.82 16.54 9.87
C ARG A 178 2.34 16.89 10.03
N ILE A 179 1.48 15.87 10.03
CA ILE A 179 0.04 16.01 10.14
C ILE A 179 -0.33 16.32 11.59
N VAL A 180 -0.63 17.58 11.87
CA VAL A 180 -1.06 18.04 13.21
C VAL A 180 -2.55 18.35 13.28
N ASP A 181 -3.20 18.41 12.12
CA ASP A 181 -4.64 18.70 11.98
C ASP A 181 -5.45 17.45 12.38
N PRO A 182 -6.33 17.53 13.40
CA PRO A 182 -7.10 16.39 13.88
C PRO A 182 -7.98 15.73 12.81
N ASP A 183 -8.48 16.46 11.83
CA ASP A 183 -9.34 15.91 10.78
C ASP A 183 -8.52 15.15 9.75
N LYS A 184 -7.31 15.62 9.47
CA LYS A 184 -6.36 14.88 8.62
C LYS A 184 -5.83 13.62 9.29
N VAL A 185 -5.54 13.69 10.59
CA VAL A 185 -5.19 12.49 11.38
C VAL A 185 -6.33 11.46 11.33
N GLN A 186 -7.59 11.92 11.37
CA GLN A 186 -8.73 11.02 11.20
C GLN A 186 -8.77 10.41 9.79
N GLY A 187 -8.49 11.19 8.74
CA GLY A 187 -8.39 10.66 7.38
C GLY A 187 -7.35 9.55 7.25
N GLU A 188 -6.16 9.71 7.84
CA GLU A 188 -5.15 8.65 7.88
C GLU A 188 -5.66 7.40 8.62
N LEU A 189 -6.25 7.59 9.79
CA LEU A 189 -6.85 6.49 10.56
C LEU A 189 -7.87 5.73 9.72
N ASP A 190 -8.77 6.43 9.03
CA ASP A 190 -9.83 5.81 8.23
C ASP A 190 -9.26 4.98 7.06
N VAL A 191 -8.23 5.49 6.38
CA VAL A 191 -7.56 4.78 5.27
C VAL A 191 -6.88 3.52 5.76
N TYR A 192 -6.09 3.62 6.83
CA TYR A 192 -5.29 2.51 7.32
C TYR A 192 -6.10 1.49 8.13
N ASN A 193 -7.18 1.92 8.80
CA ASN A 193 -8.09 1.01 9.49
C ASN A 193 -8.77 0.03 8.51
N ALA A 194 -8.93 0.39 7.23
CA ALA A 194 -9.40 -0.55 6.22
C ALA A 194 -8.48 -1.78 6.06
N LEU A 195 -7.19 -1.66 6.41
CA LEU A 195 -6.24 -2.77 6.37
C LEU A 195 -6.29 -3.67 7.61
N LEU A 196 -6.98 -3.25 8.67
CA LEU A 196 -7.12 -4.10 9.86
C LEU A 196 -8.06 -5.29 9.55
N PRO A 197 -7.73 -6.48 10.05
CA PRO A 197 -8.66 -7.61 9.97
C PRO A 197 -9.89 -7.34 10.85
N GLY A 198 -11.07 -7.82 10.43
CA GLY A 198 -12.23 -7.92 11.31
C GLY A 198 -12.08 -9.00 12.39
N ASP A 199 -13.06 -9.12 13.27
CA ASP A 199 -13.08 -10.20 14.27
C ASP A 199 -13.14 -11.57 13.57
N GLY A 200 -12.18 -12.45 13.88
CA GLY A 200 -12.07 -13.77 13.26
C GLY A 200 -11.54 -13.75 11.82
N GLU A 201 -10.98 -12.63 11.37
CA GLU A 201 -10.36 -12.48 10.04
C GLU A 201 -8.84 -12.35 10.15
N LEU A 202 -8.17 -12.56 9.02
CA LEU A 202 -6.77 -12.17 8.81
C LEU A 202 -6.70 -11.22 7.63
N SER A 203 -5.82 -10.21 7.70
CA SER A 203 -5.54 -9.33 6.57
C SER A 203 -4.06 -9.38 6.22
N ALA A 204 -3.75 -9.22 4.94
CA ALA A 204 -2.38 -9.13 4.47
C ALA A 204 -2.24 -8.11 3.35
N THR A 205 -1.08 -7.47 3.33
CA THR A 205 -0.60 -6.70 2.19
C THR A 205 0.20 -7.63 1.28
N LEU A 206 -0.28 -7.87 0.06
CA LEU A 206 0.42 -8.61 -0.98
C LEU A 206 1.24 -7.64 -1.83
N PHE A 207 2.53 -7.96 -1.97
CA PHE A 207 3.48 -7.24 -2.80
C PHE A 207 3.87 -8.11 -4.00
N ILE A 208 3.78 -7.54 -5.19
CA ILE A 208 4.41 -8.07 -6.40
C ILE A 208 5.80 -7.43 -6.48
N GLU A 209 6.83 -8.23 -6.25
CA GLU A 209 8.22 -7.81 -6.25
C GLU A 209 8.71 -7.68 -7.69
N ILE A 210 8.94 -6.44 -8.12
CA ILE A 210 9.49 -6.13 -9.44
C ILE A 210 10.99 -5.94 -9.28
N THR A 211 11.76 -6.78 -9.97
CA THR A 211 13.22 -6.78 -9.89
C THR A 211 13.89 -5.95 -10.99
N ASP A 212 13.18 -5.69 -12.09
CA ASP A 212 13.65 -4.89 -13.21
C ASP A 212 12.68 -3.72 -13.49
N SER A 213 13.16 -2.49 -13.25
CA SER A 213 12.37 -1.28 -13.44
C SER A 213 11.93 -1.06 -14.90
N ASP A 214 12.67 -1.60 -15.87
CA ASP A 214 12.39 -1.41 -17.29
C ASP A 214 11.25 -2.33 -17.79
N GLN A 215 10.76 -3.22 -16.92
CA GLN A 215 9.74 -4.22 -17.24
C GLN A 215 8.52 -4.15 -16.33
N ILE A 216 8.39 -3.11 -15.50
CA ILE A 216 7.29 -2.93 -14.53
C ILE A 216 5.92 -3.20 -15.17
N GLU A 217 5.61 -2.58 -16.31
CA GLU A 217 4.29 -2.72 -16.95
C GLU A 217 4.05 -4.15 -17.45
N ARG A 218 5.07 -4.79 -18.04
CA ARG A 218 4.96 -6.19 -18.52
C ARG A 218 4.84 -7.18 -17.36
N ASP A 219 5.63 -7.01 -16.32
CA ASP A 219 5.59 -7.87 -15.13
C ASP A 219 4.24 -7.73 -14.43
N LEU A 220 3.76 -6.49 -14.21
CA LEU A 220 2.43 -6.26 -13.64
C LEU A 220 1.32 -6.81 -14.54
N ASP A 221 1.36 -6.56 -15.84
CA ASP A 221 0.34 -7.08 -16.77
C ASP A 221 0.23 -8.61 -16.73
N ALA A 222 1.35 -9.32 -16.51
CA ALA A 222 1.33 -10.77 -16.34
C ALA A 222 0.56 -11.24 -15.10
N PHE A 223 0.42 -10.39 -14.07
CA PHE A 223 -0.34 -10.69 -12.85
C PHE A 223 -1.79 -10.23 -12.88
N GLN A 224 -2.28 -9.69 -14.01
CA GLN A 224 -3.68 -9.29 -14.15
C GLN A 224 -4.65 -10.41 -13.76
N GLY A 225 -5.46 -10.16 -12.74
CA GLY A 225 -6.43 -11.11 -12.20
C GLY A 225 -5.97 -11.88 -10.97
N ILE A 226 -4.73 -11.69 -10.47
CA ILE A 226 -4.30 -12.26 -9.18
C ILE A 226 -5.19 -11.80 -8.02
N ASP A 227 -5.81 -10.63 -8.13
CA ASP A 227 -6.73 -10.05 -7.16
C ASP A 227 -8.20 -10.50 -7.35
N ARG A 228 -8.45 -11.49 -8.21
CA ARG A 228 -9.81 -11.95 -8.55
C ARG A 228 -9.96 -13.45 -8.37
N GLY A 229 -11.15 -13.88 -7.97
CA GLY A 229 -11.50 -15.30 -7.91
C GLY A 229 -10.77 -16.05 -6.80
N GLN A 230 -10.41 -17.30 -7.07
CA GLN A 230 -9.82 -18.24 -6.10
C GLN A 230 -8.31 -18.41 -6.32
N THR A 231 -7.61 -17.29 -6.53
CA THR A 231 -6.18 -17.26 -6.88
C THR A 231 -5.28 -17.42 -5.67
N VAL A 232 -5.55 -16.71 -4.57
CA VAL A 232 -4.73 -16.77 -3.34
C VAL A 232 -5.50 -17.51 -2.26
N ALA A 233 -4.91 -18.58 -1.72
CA ALA A 233 -5.54 -19.42 -0.72
C ALA A 233 -4.59 -19.76 0.42
N MET A 234 -5.11 -19.74 1.64
CA MET A 234 -4.49 -20.32 2.83
C MET A 234 -5.00 -21.76 2.99
N LEU A 235 -4.08 -22.72 3.06
CA LEU A 235 -4.38 -24.15 3.11
C LEU A 235 -3.98 -24.70 4.48
N ALA A 236 -4.85 -25.51 5.06
CA ALA A 236 -4.57 -26.28 6.26
C ALA A 236 -5.30 -27.62 6.14
N GLY A 237 -4.59 -28.74 6.28
CA GLY A 237 -5.20 -30.07 6.14
C GLY A 237 -5.97 -30.24 4.82
N SER A 238 -7.30 -30.39 4.92
CA SER A 238 -8.19 -30.50 3.76
C SER A 238 -8.98 -29.23 3.45
N SER A 239 -8.86 -28.20 4.28
CA SER A 239 -9.59 -26.95 4.15
C SER A 239 -8.77 -25.87 3.46
N ALA A 240 -9.46 -24.97 2.76
CA ALA A 240 -8.88 -23.81 2.11
C ALA A 240 -9.68 -22.55 2.44
N VAL A 241 -8.99 -21.45 2.66
CA VAL A 241 -9.58 -20.11 2.83
C VAL A 241 -9.05 -19.23 1.71
N TYR A 242 -9.94 -18.77 0.85
CA TYR A 242 -9.59 -17.92 -0.28
C TYR A 242 -9.54 -16.45 0.13
N GLY A 243 -8.54 -15.76 -0.39
CA GLY A 243 -8.35 -14.33 -0.19
C GLY A 243 -9.42 -13.51 -0.92
N GLN A 244 -9.96 -12.54 -0.21
CA GLN A 244 -10.89 -11.54 -0.72
C GLN A 244 -10.13 -10.23 -0.87
N PHE A 245 -9.91 -9.82 -2.12
CA PHE A 245 -9.22 -8.58 -2.42
C PHE A 245 -10.20 -7.40 -2.40
N GLU A 246 -9.73 -6.25 -1.93
CA GLU A 246 -10.52 -5.03 -2.00
C GLU A 246 -10.70 -4.57 -3.45
N SER A 247 -11.96 -4.56 -3.90
CA SER A 247 -12.36 -4.04 -5.21
C SER A 247 -12.14 -2.52 -5.28
N GLY A 248 -11.27 -2.06 -6.19
CA GLY A 248 -11.09 -0.62 -6.41
C GLY A 248 -9.68 -0.18 -6.84
N HIS A 249 -8.68 -1.06 -6.73
CA HIS A 249 -7.30 -0.76 -7.15
C HIS A 249 -6.99 -1.17 -8.59
N SER A 250 -7.74 -2.12 -9.14
CA SER A 250 -7.59 -2.59 -10.52
C SER A 250 -8.65 -1.90 -11.38
N LYS A 251 -8.29 -0.83 -12.08
CA LYS A 251 -9.07 -0.42 -13.27
C LYS A 251 -8.99 -1.56 -14.29
N GLU A 252 -9.98 -1.67 -15.17
CA GLU A 252 -10.16 -2.79 -16.10
C GLU A 252 -8.89 -3.18 -16.90
N ASP A 253 -7.85 -2.32 -16.97
CA ASP A 253 -6.61 -2.54 -17.72
C ASP A 253 -5.27 -2.39 -16.95
N LYS A 254 -5.22 -2.12 -15.63
CA LYS A 254 -3.93 -1.95 -14.90
C LYS A 254 -3.96 -2.53 -13.48
N ILE A 255 -2.97 -3.35 -13.16
CA ILE A 255 -2.78 -3.93 -11.82
C ILE A 255 -1.78 -3.14 -10.97
N SER A 256 -2.00 -3.13 -9.65
CA SER A 256 -1.09 -2.51 -8.68
C SER A 256 0.03 -3.48 -8.29
N ALA A 257 1.19 -2.98 -7.88
CA ALA A 257 2.22 -3.82 -7.24
C ALA A 257 1.85 -4.20 -5.80
N VAL A 258 0.85 -3.53 -5.22
CA VAL A 258 0.42 -3.69 -3.83
C VAL A 258 -1.08 -3.93 -3.77
N HIS A 259 -1.49 -4.97 -3.05
CA HIS A 259 -2.89 -5.35 -2.88
C HIS A 259 -3.21 -5.62 -1.40
N CYS A 260 -4.39 -5.20 -0.95
CA CYS A 260 -4.96 -5.64 0.32
C CYS A 260 -5.80 -6.89 0.07
N VAL A 261 -5.55 -7.94 0.86
CA VAL A 261 -6.31 -9.19 0.84
C VAL A 261 -6.77 -9.55 2.24
N ARG A 262 -8.04 -9.93 2.37
CA ARG A 262 -8.65 -10.42 3.61
C ARG A 262 -8.97 -11.90 3.51
N PHE A 263 -8.84 -12.61 4.61
CA PHE A 263 -9.16 -14.02 4.72
C PHE A 263 -10.17 -14.18 5.85
N CYS A 264 -11.30 -14.81 5.55
CA CYS A 264 -12.36 -15.10 6.51
C CYS A 264 -12.36 -16.62 6.79
N PRO A 265 -11.47 -17.12 7.67
CA PRO A 265 -11.38 -18.54 7.96
C PRO A 265 -12.64 -19.07 8.63
N SER A 266 -13.04 -20.29 8.26
CA SER A 266 -14.12 -20.98 8.95
C SER A 266 -13.66 -21.49 10.31
N PRO A 267 -14.57 -21.73 11.27
CA PRO A 267 -14.21 -22.36 12.55
C PRO A 267 -13.53 -23.72 12.38
N GLU A 268 -13.80 -24.44 11.29
CA GLU A 268 -13.13 -25.71 10.97
C GLU A 268 -11.67 -25.48 10.57
N TRP A 269 -11.40 -24.53 9.69
CA TRP A 269 -10.05 -24.18 9.28
C TRP A 269 -9.21 -23.69 10.47
N ILE A 270 -9.80 -22.87 11.36
CA ILE A 270 -9.13 -22.40 12.58
C ILE A 270 -8.75 -23.58 13.48
N ARG A 271 -9.64 -24.58 13.63
CA ARG A 271 -9.33 -25.79 14.40
C ARG A 271 -8.19 -26.59 13.78
N GLU A 272 -8.12 -26.71 12.45
CA GLU A 272 -7.01 -27.39 11.78
C GLU A 272 -5.68 -26.66 12.02
N VAL A 273 -5.67 -25.33 11.89
CA VAL A 273 -4.46 -24.52 12.11
C VAL A 273 -4.02 -24.47 13.58
N ALA A 274 -4.96 -24.59 14.53
CA ALA A 274 -4.65 -24.65 15.95
C ALA A 274 -3.95 -25.95 16.38
N GLN A 275 -3.98 -27.01 15.55
CA GLN A 275 -3.29 -28.26 15.89
C GLN A 275 -1.78 -28.07 15.93
N GLU A 276 -1.13 -28.72 16.89
CA GLU A 276 0.33 -28.70 17.00
C GLU A 276 0.95 -29.39 15.78
N GLY A 277 1.92 -28.73 15.13
CA GLY A 277 2.55 -29.24 13.91
C GLY A 277 1.64 -29.23 12.67
N ALA A 278 0.52 -28.51 12.69
CA ALA A 278 -0.36 -28.36 11.53
C ALA A 278 0.43 -27.90 10.29
N ALA A 279 0.32 -28.66 9.20
CA ALA A 279 0.89 -28.26 7.92
C ALA A 279 0.01 -27.18 7.29
N VAL A 280 0.50 -25.94 7.33
CA VAL A 280 -0.18 -24.76 6.79
C VAL A 280 0.65 -24.17 5.66
N SER A 281 0.01 -23.77 4.56
CA SER A 281 0.66 -23.13 3.42
C SER A 281 -0.18 -22.01 2.82
N ILE A 282 0.47 -21.13 2.07
CA ILE A 282 -0.20 -20.18 1.18
C ILE A 282 0.08 -20.61 -0.25
N ARG A 283 -0.97 -20.79 -1.03
CA ARG A 283 -0.93 -21.11 -2.45
C ARG A 283 -1.42 -19.92 -3.26
N ILE A 284 -0.66 -19.59 -4.30
CA ILE A 284 -1.08 -18.70 -5.38
C ILE A 284 -1.24 -19.57 -6.61
N ASP A 285 -2.46 -19.66 -7.12
CA ASP A 285 -2.84 -20.34 -8.34
C ASP A 285 -3.35 -19.33 -9.36
N HIS A 286 -2.41 -18.66 -10.02
CA HIS A 286 -2.66 -17.71 -11.08
C HIS A 286 -2.09 -18.24 -12.41
N SER A 287 -2.71 -17.94 -13.55
CA SER A 287 -2.31 -18.46 -14.86
C SER A 287 -0.84 -18.20 -15.21
N ALA A 288 -0.31 -17.05 -14.79
CA ALA A 288 1.09 -16.68 -14.97
C ALA A 288 1.99 -16.98 -13.76
N TYR A 289 1.41 -17.40 -12.62
CA TYR A 289 2.16 -17.56 -11.38
C TYR A 289 1.52 -18.60 -10.45
N GLN A 290 2.08 -19.81 -10.46
CA GLN A 290 1.67 -20.92 -9.61
C GLN A 290 2.78 -21.25 -8.61
N ARG A 291 2.56 -20.94 -7.33
CA ARG A 291 3.53 -21.14 -6.26
C ARG A 291 2.81 -21.47 -4.96
N GLU A 292 3.51 -22.22 -4.11
CA GLU A 292 3.05 -22.52 -2.76
C GLU A 292 4.23 -22.36 -1.81
N ALA A 293 3.98 -21.76 -0.64
CA ALA A 293 4.98 -21.61 0.41
C ALA A 293 4.41 -22.10 1.73
N LYS A 294 5.24 -22.83 2.48
CA LYS A 294 4.91 -23.28 3.83
C LYS A 294 4.91 -22.09 4.80
N VAL A 295 3.91 -22.05 5.66
CA VAL A 295 3.82 -21.11 6.76
C VAL A 295 4.65 -21.68 7.91
N SER A 296 5.50 -20.85 8.52
CA SER A 296 6.29 -21.28 9.67
C SER A 296 5.41 -21.40 10.92
N ASP A 297 5.86 -22.18 11.90
CA ASP A 297 5.13 -22.30 13.16
C ASP A 297 5.00 -20.95 13.88
N GLU A 298 6.02 -20.09 13.79
CA GLU A 298 5.97 -18.74 14.38
C GLU A 298 4.88 -17.89 13.75
N MET A 299 4.79 -17.88 12.41
CA MET A 299 3.74 -17.13 11.70
C MET A 299 2.35 -17.69 12.01
N ARG A 300 2.23 -19.02 12.10
CA ARG A 300 0.99 -19.70 12.47
C ARG A 300 0.50 -19.26 13.85
N GLN A 301 1.40 -19.15 14.83
CA GLN A 301 1.07 -18.66 16.18
C GLN A 301 0.65 -17.19 16.16
N GLU A 302 1.30 -16.34 15.35
CA GLU A 302 0.90 -14.94 15.19
C GLU A 302 -0.53 -14.83 14.62
N TRP A 303 -0.90 -15.66 13.63
CA TRP A 303 -2.26 -15.69 13.09
C TRP A 303 -3.30 -16.14 14.13
N LEU A 304 -3.00 -17.17 14.92
CA LEU A 304 -3.91 -17.64 15.97
C LEU A 304 -4.13 -16.57 17.05
N ALA A 305 -3.10 -15.78 17.37
CA ALA A 305 -3.21 -14.65 18.29
C ALA A 305 -4.11 -13.53 17.72
N ASP A 306 -4.02 -13.26 16.41
CA ASP A 306 -4.85 -12.25 15.75
C ASP A 306 -6.32 -12.69 15.64
N LEU A 307 -6.55 -13.98 15.42
CA LEU A 307 -7.90 -14.57 15.33
C LEU A 307 -8.64 -14.63 16.68
N ARG A 308 -7.99 -14.25 17.78
CA ARG A 308 -8.54 -14.21 19.16
C ARG A 308 -9.32 -15.47 19.53
N LEU A 309 -8.64 -16.62 19.47
CA LEU A 309 -9.10 -17.84 20.14
C LEU A 309 -9.12 -17.68 21.67
#